data_AF-A0A434H4W7-F1
#
_entry.id   AF-A0A434H4W7-F1
#
_cell.length_a   1.000
_cell.length_b   1.000
_cell.length_c   1.000
_cell.angle_alpha   90.00
_cell.angle_beta   90.00
_cell.angle_gamma   90.00
#
_symmetry.space_group_name_H-M   'P 1'
#
loop_
_entity.id
_entity.type
_entity.pdbx_description
1 polymer ?
#
loop_
_entity_poly.entity_id
_entity_poly.type
_entity_poly.pdbx_seq_one_letter_code
_entity_poly.pdbx_strand_id
1 'polypeptide(L)'
;MDPISKFFVSYKIPIGEWGKAFFTFLTDNFNTFFRGLSGGLNFLLDGVVDTLLLVPPVLLIALIALLAYYLQRSRGLAVAVFLGLLFILNQNLWKQTVETLVLVVAAAAASMAIGVPLGIWAAHKPKVYRVMLPVLDLMQTLPTFVYLIPVLTLFGLG
;
A
#
# COMPACT_ATOMS: atom_id res chain seq x y z
N MET A 1 -27.14 5.93 34.91
CA MET A 1 -27.70 6.31 33.61
C MET A 1 -29.13 6.76 33.83
N ASP A 2 -29.38 8.02 33.53
CA ASP A 2 -30.70 8.65 33.55
C ASP A 2 -31.67 7.94 32.58
N PRO A 3 -33.01 8.05 32.80
CA PRO A 3 -34.01 7.36 32.01
C PRO A 3 -33.96 7.68 30.51
N ILE A 4 -33.55 8.90 30.16
CA ILE A 4 -33.45 9.38 28.77
C ILE A 4 -32.27 8.71 28.07
N SER A 5 -31.10 8.64 28.72
CA SER A 5 -29.95 7.90 28.19
C SER A 5 -30.24 6.42 27.96
N LYS A 6 -31.03 5.77 28.83
CA LYS A 6 -31.43 4.35 28.64
C LYS A 6 -32.31 4.16 27.40
N PHE A 7 -33.20 5.10 27.10
CA PHE A 7 -34.04 5.06 25.91
C PHE A 7 -33.23 5.15 24.61
N PHE A 8 -32.21 6.01 24.55
CA PHE A 8 -31.35 6.09 23.37
C PHE A 8 -30.48 4.85 23.19
N VAL A 9 -29.99 4.26 24.29
CA VAL A 9 -29.17 3.03 24.23
C VAL A 9 -30.00 1.81 23.82
N SER A 10 -31.30 1.75 24.13
CA SER A 10 -32.18 0.65 23.70
C SER A 10 -32.46 0.62 22.20
N TYR A 11 -32.35 1.77 21.50
CA TYR A 11 -32.52 1.86 20.04
C TYR A 11 -31.18 2.08 19.33
N LYS A 12 -30.21 1.20 19.60
CA LYS A 12 -28.89 1.28 18.99
C LYS A 12 -28.99 0.94 17.49
N ILE A 13 -28.52 1.86 16.64
CA ILE A 13 -28.37 1.60 15.21
C ILE A 13 -27.27 0.54 15.03
N PRO A 14 -27.55 -0.61 14.40
CA PRO A 14 -26.62 -1.74 14.33
C PRO A 14 -25.60 -1.58 13.18
N ILE A 15 -24.86 -0.47 13.18
CA ILE A 15 -23.87 -0.14 12.12
C ILE A 15 -22.84 -1.26 11.95
N GLY A 16 -22.43 -1.91 13.05
CA GLY A 16 -21.48 -3.01 13.01
C GLY A 16 -22.02 -4.25 12.28
N GLU A 17 -23.28 -4.63 12.52
CA GLU A 17 -23.90 -5.75 11.81
C GLU A 17 -24.12 -5.43 10.34
N TRP A 18 -24.50 -4.18 10.01
CA TRP A 18 -24.61 -3.74 8.62
C TRP A 18 -23.27 -3.78 7.89
N GLY A 19 -22.20 -3.32 8.55
CA GLY A 19 -20.83 -3.41 8.00
C GLY A 19 -20.41 -4.87 7.78
N LYS A 20 -20.65 -5.73 8.77
CA LYS A 20 -20.35 -7.17 8.67
C LYS A 20 -21.11 -7.81 7.52
N ALA A 21 -22.43 -7.58 7.42
CA ALA A 21 -23.26 -8.11 6.34
C ALA A 21 -22.79 -7.64 4.95
N PHE A 22 -22.38 -6.37 4.84
CA PHE A 22 -21.81 -5.81 3.61
C PHE A 22 -20.48 -6.50 3.22
N PHE A 23 -19.57 -6.69 4.17
CA PHE A 23 -18.31 -7.40 3.90
C PHE A 23 -18.55 -8.87 3.54
N THR A 24 -19.46 -9.55 4.23
CA THR A 24 -19.87 -10.92 3.90
C THR A 24 -20.44 -11.00 2.49
N PHE A 25 -21.30 -10.06 2.09
CA PHE A 25 -21.80 -9.99 0.72
C PHE A 25 -20.66 -9.84 -0.30
N LEU A 26 -19.68 -8.95 -0.04
CA LEU A 26 -18.53 -8.79 -0.93
C LEU A 26 -17.68 -10.05 -1.02
N THR A 27 -17.37 -10.70 0.10
CA THR A 27 -16.58 -11.94 0.09
C THR A 27 -17.32 -13.07 -0.60
N ASP A 28 -18.62 -13.24 -0.35
CA ASP A 28 -19.35 -14.39 -0.88
C ASP A 28 -19.55 -14.30 -2.40
N ASN A 29 -19.64 -13.09 -2.96
CA ASN A 29 -19.90 -12.88 -4.38
C ASN A 29 -18.65 -12.56 -5.21
N PHE A 30 -17.65 -11.87 -4.63
CA PHE A 30 -16.50 -11.35 -5.36
C PHE A 30 -15.16 -11.98 -4.95
N ASN A 31 -15.14 -12.99 -4.07
CA ASN A 31 -13.89 -13.63 -3.63
C ASN A 31 -13.04 -14.15 -4.81
N THR A 32 -13.64 -14.71 -5.87
CA THR A 32 -12.88 -15.13 -7.06
C THR A 32 -12.18 -13.97 -7.75
N PHE A 33 -12.85 -12.82 -7.88
CA PHE A 33 -12.27 -11.61 -8.45
C PHE A 33 -11.12 -11.09 -7.59
N PHE A 34 -11.33 -10.95 -6.28
CA PHE A 34 -10.30 -10.47 -5.36
C PHE A 34 -9.09 -11.41 -5.31
N ARG A 35 -9.30 -12.73 -5.30
CA ARG A 35 -8.22 -13.73 -5.36
C ARG A 35 -7.46 -13.68 -6.68
N GLY A 36 -8.15 -13.51 -7.80
CA GLY A 36 -7.50 -13.34 -9.11
C GLY A 36 -6.65 -12.07 -9.15
N LEU A 37 -7.16 -10.96 -8.60
CA LEU A 37 -6.44 -9.70 -8.50
C LEU A 37 -5.21 -9.82 -7.57
N SER A 38 -5.38 -10.36 -6.35
CA SER A 38 -4.26 -10.62 -5.43
C SER A 38 -3.21 -11.52 -6.05
N GLY A 39 -3.62 -12.63 -6.67
CA GLY A 39 -2.70 -13.55 -7.33
C GLY A 39 -1.92 -12.90 -8.47
N GLY A 40 -2.58 -12.05 -9.26
CA GLY A 40 -1.91 -11.27 -10.30
C GLY A 40 -0.91 -10.26 -9.74
N LEU A 41 -1.28 -9.54 -8.66
CA LEU A 41 -0.39 -8.60 -8.00
C LEU A 41 0.82 -9.31 -7.37
N ASN A 42 0.60 -10.39 -6.63
CA ASN A 42 1.66 -11.18 -6.02
C ASN A 42 2.60 -11.75 -7.08
N PHE A 43 2.07 -12.31 -8.17
CA PHE A 43 2.89 -12.79 -9.28
C PHE A 43 3.80 -11.71 -9.86
N LEU A 44 3.30 -10.49 -10.03
CA LEU A 44 4.10 -9.36 -10.52
C LEU A 44 5.14 -8.90 -9.50
N LEU A 45 4.75 -8.75 -8.23
CA LEU A 45 5.62 -8.27 -7.17
C LEU A 45 6.73 -9.28 -6.85
N ASP A 46 6.35 -10.53 -6.60
CA ASP A 46 7.28 -11.63 -6.32
C ASP A 46 8.20 -11.88 -7.51
N GLY A 47 7.66 -11.80 -8.74
CA GLY A 47 8.47 -11.92 -9.95
C GLY A 47 9.57 -10.85 -10.03
N VAL A 48 9.28 -9.59 -9.65
CA VAL A 48 10.28 -8.52 -9.59
C VAL A 48 11.28 -8.75 -8.45
N VAL A 49 10.81 -9.15 -7.27
CA VAL A 49 11.68 -9.48 -6.12
C VAL A 49 12.64 -10.60 -6.49
N ASP A 50 12.13 -11.72 -6.99
CA ASP A 50 12.93 -12.89 -7.38
C ASP A 50 13.95 -12.51 -8.46
N THR A 51 13.54 -11.72 -9.46
CA THR A 51 14.46 -11.24 -10.51
C THR A 51 15.60 -10.40 -9.93
N LEU A 52 15.32 -9.53 -8.96
CA LEU A 52 16.36 -8.73 -8.30
C LEU A 52 17.27 -9.59 -7.41
N LEU A 53 16.72 -10.62 -6.75
CA LEU A 53 17.46 -11.53 -5.89
C LEU A 53 18.32 -12.55 -6.66
N LEU A 54 18.04 -12.80 -7.94
CA LEU A 54 18.94 -13.56 -8.82
C LEU A 54 20.30 -12.87 -8.99
N VAL A 55 20.34 -11.54 -8.88
CA VAL A 55 21.57 -10.77 -8.98
C VAL A 55 22.34 -10.86 -7.65
N PRO A 56 23.66 -11.15 -7.67
CA PRO A 56 24.47 -11.14 -6.46
C PRO A 56 24.29 -9.82 -5.68
N PRO A 57 24.03 -9.87 -4.36
CA PRO A 57 23.66 -8.68 -3.58
C PRO A 57 24.65 -7.52 -3.73
N VAL A 58 25.94 -7.81 -3.66
CA VAL A 58 27.01 -6.80 -3.78
C VAL A 58 26.99 -6.11 -5.14
N LEU A 59 26.66 -6.84 -6.21
CA LEU A 59 26.55 -6.28 -7.55
C LEU A 59 25.32 -5.38 -7.66
N LEU A 60 24.17 -5.79 -7.10
CA LEU A 60 22.96 -4.96 -7.09
C LEU A 60 23.19 -3.67 -6.28
N ILE A 61 23.87 -3.76 -5.13
CA ILE A 61 24.25 -2.60 -4.32
C ILE A 61 25.13 -1.64 -5.14
N ALA A 62 26.13 -2.15 -5.85
CA ALA A 62 26.99 -1.34 -6.70
C ALA A 62 26.18 -0.65 -7.82
N LEU A 63 25.25 -1.36 -8.46
CA LEU A 63 24.36 -0.78 -9.48
C LEU A 63 23.48 0.33 -8.91
N ILE A 64 22.87 0.13 -7.75
CA ILE A 64 22.02 1.15 -7.09
C ILE A 64 22.86 2.38 -6.70
N ALA A 65 24.06 2.19 -6.16
CA ALA A 65 24.96 3.29 -5.83
C ALA A 65 25.41 4.06 -7.08
N LEU A 66 25.68 3.35 -8.19
CA LEU A 66 26.04 3.96 -9.47
C LEU A 66 24.86 4.72 -10.06
N LEU A 67 23.64 4.18 -9.98
CA LEU A 67 22.42 4.89 -10.38
C LEU A 67 22.23 6.17 -9.56
N ALA A 68 22.41 6.11 -8.24
CA ALA A 68 22.34 7.27 -7.37
C ALA A 68 23.40 8.33 -7.74
N TYR A 69 24.62 7.90 -8.06
CA TYR A 69 25.65 8.78 -8.60
C TYR A 69 25.26 9.39 -9.95
N TYR A 70 24.67 8.61 -10.85
CA TYR A 70 24.29 9.08 -12.18
C TYR A 70 23.20 10.17 -12.12
N LEU A 71 22.20 9.97 -11.26
CA LEU A 71 21.08 10.91 -11.09
C LEU A 71 21.48 12.19 -10.33
N GLN A 72 22.22 12.06 -9.22
CA GLN A 72 22.54 13.21 -8.37
C GLN A 72 23.91 13.84 -8.68
N ARG A 73 24.80 13.12 -9.39
CA ARG A 73 26.22 13.48 -9.62
C ARG A 73 27.05 13.73 -8.35
N SER A 74 26.51 13.31 -7.19
CA SER A 74 27.16 13.46 -5.88
C SER A 74 27.86 12.17 -5.46
N ARG A 75 29.20 12.24 -5.35
CA ARG A 75 30.01 11.11 -4.87
C ARG A 75 29.70 10.76 -3.41
N GLY A 76 29.44 11.77 -2.57
CA GLY A 76 29.14 11.56 -1.15
C GLY A 76 27.86 10.75 -0.96
N LEU A 77 26.80 11.07 -1.71
CA LEU A 77 25.54 10.33 -1.66
C LEU A 77 25.71 8.89 -2.18
N ALA A 78 26.43 8.70 -3.28
CA ALA A 78 26.67 7.37 -3.83
C ALA A 78 27.43 6.45 -2.86
N VAL A 79 28.46 6.98 -2.20
CA VAL A 79 29.21 6.25 -1.16
C VAL A 79 28.33 5.94 0.05
N ALA A 80 27.49 6.89 0.49
CA ALA A 80 26.56 6.67 1.59
C ALA A 80 25.53 5.57 1.27
N VAL A 81 24.98 5.56 0.06
CA VAL A 81 24.06 4.51 -0.43
C VAL A 81 24.77 3.15 -0.45
N PHE A 82 25.98 3.09 -1.02
CA PHE A 82 26.76 1.86 -1.08
C PHE A 82 27.03 1.27 0.31
N LEU A 83 27.56 2.09 1.23
CA LEU A 83 27.88 1.66 2.59
C LEU A 83 26.63 1.32 3.41
N GLY A 84 25.54 2.08 3.25
CA GLY A 84 24.28 1.81 3.94
C GLY A 84 23.64 0.48 3.52
N LEU A 85 23.60 0.21 2.22
CA LEU A 85 23.09 -1.07 1.72
C LEU A 85 24.02 -2.24 2.05
N LEU A 86 25.34 -2.03 2.06
CA LEU A 86 26.30 -3.03 2.51
C LEU A 86 26.12 -3.36 3.99
N PHE A 87 25.83 -2.35 4.81
CA PHE A 87 25.49 -2.54 6.23
C PHE A 87 24.22 -3.39 6.40
N ILE A 88 23.16 -3.12 5.64
CA ILE A 88 21.93 -3.92 5.65
C ILE A 88 22.21 -5.38 5.25
N LEU A 89 23.02 -5.59 4.20
CA LEU A 89 23.46 -6.92 3.79
C LEU A 89 24.21 -7.63 4.93
N ASN A 90 25.09 -6.91 5.63
CA ASN A 90 25.80 -7.41 6.80
C ASN A 90 24.87 -7.76 7.98
N GLN A 91 23.70 -7.13 8.10
CA GLN A 91 22.67 -7.48 9.09
C GLN A 91 21.78 -8.67 8.65
N ASN A 92 22.04 -9.27 7.49
CA ASN A 92 21.23 -10.36 6.93
C ASN A 92 19.76 -9.97 6.69
N LEU A 93 19.49 -8.69 6.40
CA LEU A 93 18.16 -8.14 6.11
C LEU A 93 17.96 -7.81 4.63
N TRP A 94 18.80 -8.39 3.77
CA TRP A 94 18.80 -8.08 2.34
C TRP A 94 17.49 -8.44 1.65
N LYS A 95 16.96 -9.65 1.89
CA LYS A 95 15.72 -10.12 1.27
C LYS A 95 14.55 -9.19 1.60
N GLN A 96 14.35 -8.91 2.88
CA GLN A 96 13.29 -8.05 3.39
C GLN A 96 13.43 -6.62 2.86
N THR A 97 14.66 -6.15 2.66
CA THR A 97 14.94 -4.83 2.09
C THR A 97 14.53 -4.78 0.62
N VAL A 98 14.86 -5.81 -0.17
CA VAL A 98 14.44 -5.89 -1.58
C VAL A 98 12.92 -6.00 -1.69
N GLU A 99 12.28 -6.85 -0.87
CA GLU A 99 10.82 -6.96 -0.79
C GLU A 99 10.18 -5.59 -0.49
N THR A 100 10.66 -4.89 0.55
CA THR A 100 10.15 -3.57 0.93
C THR A 100 10.38 -2.54 -0.17
N LEU A 101 11.55 -2.54 -0.81
CA LEU A 101 11.88 -1.62 -1.90
C LEU A 101 10.92 -1.81 -3.08
N VAL A 102 10.71 -3.04 -3.51
CA VAL A 102 9.80 -3.38 -4.62
C VAL A 102 8.38 -2.96 -4.26
N LEU A 103 7.91 -3.28 -3.05
CA LEU A 103 6.57 -2.91 -2.59
C LEU A 103 6.36 -1.39 -2.55
N VAL A 104 7.32 -0.63 -2.01
CA VAL A 104 7.23 0.84 -1.93
C VAL A 104 7.25 1.46 -3.32
N VAL A 105 8.13 1.00 -4.22
CA VAL A 105 8.19 1.52 -5.60
C VAL A 105 6.92 1.19 -6.36
N ALA A 106 6.42 -0.04 -6.27
CA ALA A 106 5.20 -0.46 -6.94
C ALA A 106 3.98 0.32 -6.40
N ALA A 107 3.85 0.47 -5.08
CA ALA A 107 2.77 1.22 -4.46
C ALA A 107 2.81 2.71 -4.85
N ALA A 108 4.00 3.33 -4.87
CA ALA A 108 4.16 4.72 -5.31
C ALA A 108 3.83 4.88 -6.80
N ALA A 109 4.30 3.96 -7.65
CA ALA A 109 4.00 3.98 -9.08
C ALA A 109 2.49 3.82 -9.35
N ALA A 110 1.83 2.86 -8.70
CA ALA A 110 0.38 2.66 -8.81
C ALA A 110 -0.41 3.87 -8.28
N SER A 111 0.01 4.43 -7.14
CA SER A 111 -0.58 5.64 -6.56
C SER A 111 -0.46 6.83 -7.50
N MET A 112 0.70 7.06 -8.13
CA MET A 112 0.85 8.11 -9.13
C MET A 112 0.05 7.83 -10.39
N ALA A 113 0.05 6.59 -10.89
CA ALA A 113 -0.66 6.20 -12.10
C ALA A 113 -2.18 6.43 -11.99
N ILE A 114 -2.76 6.30 -10.80
CA ILE A 114 -4.19 6.52 -10.55
C ILE A 114 -4.44 7.96 -10.04
N GLY A 115 -3.65 8.40 -9.08
CA GLY A 115 -3.82 9.67 -8.38
C GLY A 115 -3.56 10.89 -9.28
N VAL A 116 -2.59 10.84 -10.19
CA VAL A 116 -2.32 11.96 -11.11
C VAL A 116 -3.46 12.18 -12.09
N PRO A 117 -3.98 11.17 -12.83
CA PRO A 117 -5.15 11.36 -13.69
C PRO A 117 -6.39 11.85 -12.94
N LEU A 118 -6.68 11.26 -11.77
CA LEU A 118 -7.81 11.69 -10.94
C LEU A 118 -7.63 13.13 -10.44
N GLY A 119 -6.41 13.51 -10.05
CA GLY A 119 -6.07 14.87 -9.63
C GLY A 119 -6.25 15.89 -10.76
N ILE A 120 -5.77 15.56 -11.97
CA ILE A 120 -5.99 16.39 -13.17
C ILE A 120 -7.49 16.53 -13.45
N TRP A 121 -8.27 15.45 -13.34
CA TRP A 121 -9.72 15.50 -13.58
C TRP A 121 -10.45 16.35 -12.55
N ALA A 122 -10.09 16.22 -11.27
CA ALA A 122 -10.64 17.03 -10.18
C ALA A 122 -10.31 18.51 -10.34
N ALA A 123 -9.10 18.85 -10.84
CA ALA A 123 -8.69 20.22 -11.09
C ALA A 123 -9.58 20.94 -12.13
N HIS A 124 -10.10 20.22 -13.12
CA HIS A 124 -10.96 20.78 -14.17
C HIS A 124 -12.44 20.82 -13.79
N LYS A 125 -12.88 20.02 -12.80
CA LYS A 125 -14.30 19.89 -12.44
C LYS A 125 -14.51 20.08 -10.93
N PRO A 126 -15.00 21.26 -10.48
CA PRO A 126 -15.24 21.53 -9.06
C PRO A 126 -16.18 20.53 -8.36
N LYS A 127 -17.14 19.96 -9.11
CA LYS A 127 -18.04 18.91 -8.59
C LYS A 127 -17.30 17.60 -8.28
N VAL A 128 -16.35 17.20 -9.13
CA VAL A 128 -15.55 15.98 -8.93
C VAL A 128 -14.68 16.13 -7.68
N TYR A 129 -13.99 17.27 -7.56
CA TYR A 129 -13.21 17.59 -6.37
C TYR A 129 -14.03 17.49 -5.08
N ARG A 130 -15.24 18.10 -5.06
CA ARG A 130 -16.11 18.10 -3.87
C ARG A 130 -16.58 16.70 -3.46
N VAL A 131 -16.77 15.78 -4.40
CA VAL A 131 -17.16 14.39 -4.12
C VAL A 131 -15.97 13.53 -3.69
N MET A 132 -14.79 13.79 -4.25
CA MET A 132 -13.58 13.07 -3.89
C MET A 132 -13.04 13.47 -2.51
N LEU A 133 -13.18 14.74 -2.13
CA LEU A 133 -12.59 15.29 -0.92
C LEU A 133 -12.93 14.49 0.36
N PRO A 134 -14.20 14.09 0.64
CA PRO A 134 -14.51 13.26 1.80
C PRO A 134 -13.84 11.88 1.78
N VAL A 135 -13.66 11.28 0.60
CA VAL A 135 -12.97 9.99 0.46
C VAL A 135 -11.49 10.15 0.76
N LEU A 136 -10.87 11.22 0.25
CA LEU A 136 -9.46 11.55 0.53
C LEU A 136 -9.24 11.84 2.01
N ASP A 137 -10.14 12.60 2.64
CA ASP A 137 -10.11 12.87 4.08
C ASP A 137 -10.22 11.58 4.89
N LEU A 138 -11.11 10.66 4.48
CA LEU A 138 -11.24 9.35 5.12
C LEU A 138 -9.95 8.52 4.97
N MET A 139 -9.39 8.44 3.76
CA MET A 139 -8.16 7.69 3.50
C MET A 139 -6.95 8.22 4.27
N GLN A 140 -6.92 9.52 4.58
CA GLN A 140 -5.82 10.16 5.29
C GLN A 140 -5.98 10.12 6.82
N THR A 141 -7.20 9.94 7.33
CA THR A 141 -7.50 10.02 8.77
C THR A 141 -7.82 8.67 9.42
N LEU A 142 -8.17 7.64 8.64
CA LEU A 142 -8.42 6.30 9.19
C LEU A 142 -7.12 5.66 9.71
N PRO A 143 -7.10 5.17 10.97
CA PRO A 143 -5.96 4.41 11.48
C PRO A 143 -5.75 3.12 10.69
N THR A 144 -4.48 2.73 10.53
CA THR A 144 -4.08 1.53 9.77
C THR A 144 -4.86 0.28 10.13
N PHE A 145 -5.07 0.03 11.42
CA PHE A 145 -5.77 -1.17 11.90
C PHE A 145 -7.22 -1.27 11.43
N VAL A 146 -7.90 -0.14 11.21
CA VAL A 146 -9.32 -0.12 10.83
C VAL A 146 -9.51 -0.65 9.42
N TYR A 147 -8.65 -0.28 8.47
CA TYR A 147 -8.74 -0.76 7.09
C TYR A 147 -7.97 -2.07 6.88
N LEU A 148 -7.02 -2.43 7.73
CA LEU A 148 -6.26 -3.68 7.59
C LEU A 148 -7.18 -4.91 7.68
N ILE A 149 -8.13 -4.92 8.63
CA ILE A 149 -9.08 -6.03 8.81
C ILE A 149 -9.81 -6.37 7.51
N PRO A 150 -10.55 -5.43 6.87
CA PRO A 150 -11.27 -5.74 5.65
C PRO A 150 -10.35 -6.06 4.47
N VAL A 151 -9.20 -5.41 4.35
CA VAL A 151 -8.23 -5.72 3.28
C VAL A 151 -7.74 -7.15 3.39
N LEU A 152 -7.38 -7.62 4.59
CA LEU A 152 -6.96 -9.01 4.81
C LEU A 152 -8.07 -10.02 4.52
N THR A 153 -9.33 -9.68 4.82
CA THR A 153 -10.45 -10.57 4.50
C THR A 153 -10.74 -10.66 3.00
N LEU A 154 -10.52 -9.59 2.24
CA LEU A 154 -10.81 -9.54 0.81
C LEU A 154 -9.63 -10.05 -0.04
N PHE A 155 -8.42 -9.61 0.27
CA PHE A 155 -7.22 -9.90 -0.51
C PHE A 155 -6.43 -11.10 0.02
N GLY A 156 -6.75 -11.58 1.23
CA GLY A 156 -6.00 -12.62 1.93
C GLY A 156 -4.85 -12.07 2.75
N LEU A 157 -4.24 -12.94 3.56
CA LEU A 157 -2.86 -12.73 3.97
C LEU A 157 -2.04 -12.93 2.69
N GLY A 158 -1.31 -11.88 2.28
CA GLY A 158 -0.44 -11.92 1.11
C GLY A 158 0.30 -13.24 0.97
#